data_AF-A0A528AYJ6-F1
#
_entry.id   AF-A0A528AYJ6-F1
#
_cell.length_a   1.000
_cell.length_b   1.000
_cell.length_c   1.000
_cell.angle_alpha   90.00
_cell.angle_beta   90.00
_cell.angle_gamma   90.00
#
_symmetry.space_group_name_H-M   'P 1'
#
loop_
_entity.id
_entity.type
_entity.pdbx_description
1 polymer ?
#
loop_
_entity_poly.entity_id
_entity_poly.type
_entity_poly.pdbx_seq_one_letter_code
_entity_poly.pdbx_strand_id
1 'polypeptide(L)'
;RRPVAHSIIVHFEDDVPVQLEERFVNPALAPDYHRQNFVATTTYDYLQRATPLTEVEHVISAIAAEETAARHLMIRPGDPCLLLHRRTWSGA
;
A
#
# COMPACT_ATOMS: atom_id res chain seq x y z
N ARG A 1 -14.79 -15.73 6.30
CA ARG A 1 -13.67 -14.76 6.12
C ARG A 1 -14.15 -13.40 6.62
N ARG A 2 -13.32 -12.63 7.33
CA ARG A 2 -13.68 -11.27 7.76
C ARG A 2 -13.41 -10.28 6.62
N PRO A 3 -14.24 -9.24 6.43
CA PRO A 3 -14.00 -8.22 5.40
C PRO A 3 -12.76 -7.39 5.71
N VAL A 4 -12.07 -6.94 4.68
CA VAL A 4 -10.93 -6.03 4.74
C VAL A 4 -11.19 -4.85 3.81
N ALA A 5 -10.74 -3.65 4.18
CA ALA A 5 -10.63 -2.55 3.23
C ALA A 5 -9.37 -2.76 2.39
N HIS A 6 -9.45 -2.51 1.08
CA HIS A 6 -8.38 -2.75 0.12
C HIS A 6 -8.23 -1.54 -0.79
N SER A 7 -6.99 -1.10 -0.99
CA SER A 7 -6.66 -0.01 -1.91
C SER A 7 -5.42 -0.36 -2.70
N ILE A 8 -5.44 0.03 -3.98
CA ILE A 8 -4.30 -0.03 -4.89
C ILE A 8 -4.04 1.40 -5.36
N ILE A 9 -2.85 1.92 -5.08
CA ILE A 9 -2.45 3.29 -5.39
C ILE A 9 -1.15 3.25 -6.18
N VAL A 10 -1.12 3.99 -7.30
CA VAL A 10 0.10 4.20 -8.08
C VAL A 10 0.63 5.59 -7.75
N HIS A 11 1.87 5.66 -7.28
CA HIS A 11 2.57 6.90 -6.98
C HIS A 11 3.41 7.30 -8.19
N PHE A 12 3.43 8.59 -8.50
CA PHE A 12 4.12 9.15 -9.66
C PHE A 12 5.17 10.18 -9.22
N GLU A 13 6.27 10.24 -9.97
CA GLU A 13 7.27 11.30 -9.93
C GLU A 13 7.45 11.78 -11.37
N ASP A 14 7.24 13.08 -11.63
CA ASP A 14 7.30 13.68 -12.98
C ASP A 14 6.55 12.88 -14.07
N ASP A 15 5.30 12.50 -13.78
CA ASP A 15 4.43 11.66 -14.63
C ASP A 15 4.94 10.23 -14.88
N VAL A 16 5.99 9.79 -14.18
CA VAL A 16 6.52 8.42 -14.21
C VAL A 16 6.03 7.65 -12.98
N PRO A 17 5.38 6.48 -13.13
CA PRO A 17 4.95 5.66 -12.00
C PRO A 17 6.16 4.99 -11.35
N VAL A 18 6.38 5.29 -10.07
CA VAL A 18 7.56 4.82 -9.33
C VAL A 18 7.23 3.75 -8.30
N GLN A 19 5.96 3.64 -7.88
CA GLN A 19 5.56 2.69 -6.85
C GLN A 19 4.09 2.28 -7.00
N LEU A 20 3.84 0.97 -6.91
CA LEU A 20 2.52 0.40 -6.73
C LEU A 20 2.35 0.02 -5.26
N GLU A 21 1.50 0.74 -4.54
CA GLU A 21 1.12 0.41 -3.18
C GLU A 21 -0.18 -0.40 -3.18
N GLU A 22 -0.10 -1.64 -2.70
CA GLU A 22 -1.28 -2.44 -2.36
C GLU A 22 -1.41 -2.54 -0.84
N ARG A 23 -2.57 -2.15 -0.31
CA ARG A 23 -2.80 -2.09 1.14
C ARG A 23 -4.11 -2.77 1.53
N PHE A 24 -4.02 -3.60 2.56
CA PHE A 24 -5.15 -4.23 3.24
C PHE A 24 -5.27 -3.68 4.66
N VAL A 25 -6.48 -3.28 5.06
CA VAL A 25 -6.74 -2.65 6.36
C VAL A 25 -7.90 -3.35 7.07
N ASN A 26 -7.76 -3.56 8.37
CA ASN A 26 -8.84 -4.01 9.21
C ASN A 26 -9.88 -2.88 9.39
N PRO A 27 -11.11 -3.01 8.85
CA PRO A 27 -12.11 -1.94 8.91
C PRO A 27 -12.57 -1.62 10.34
N ALA A 28 -12.36 -2.52 11.31
CA ALA A 28 -12.67 -2.24 12.71
C ALA A 28 -11.74 -1.17 13.33
N LEU A 29 -10.53 -1.01 12.79
CA LEU A 29 -9.56 0.00 13.25
C LEU A 29 -9.69 1.32 12.47
N ALA A 30 -10.27 1.27 11.27
CA ALA A 30 -10.36 2.41 10.37
C ALA A 30 -11.66 2.37 9.55
N PRO A 31 -12.84 2.55 10.19
CA PRO A 31 -14.13 2.36 9.54
C PRO A 31 -14.36 3.31 8.35
N ASP A 32 -13.81 4.52 8.41
CA ASP A 32 -13.93 5.54 7.37
C ASP A 32 -12.85 5.45 6.27
N TYR A 33 -12.02 4.40 6.22
CA TYR A 33 -10.90 4.28 5.27
C TYR A 33 -11.34 4.45 3.80
N HIS A 34 -12.48 3.88 3.43
CA HIS A 34 -13.04 3.97 2.07
C HIS A 34 -13.60 5.35 1.70
N ARG A 35 -13.79 6.25 2.68
CA ARG A 35 -14.32 7.60 2.48
C ARG A 35 -13.21 8.64 2.25
N GLN A 36 -11.96 8.23 2.38
CA GLN A 36 -10.81 9.13 2.29
C GLN A 36 -10.47 9.42 0.83
N ASN A 37 -9.99 10.65 0.59
CA ASN A 37 -9.39 11.01 -0.69
C ASN A 37 -7.87 10.78 -0.63
N PHE A 38 -7.42 9.61 -1.10
CA PHE A 38 -5.99 9.27 -1.06
C PHE A 38 -5.12 9.98 -2.11
N VAL A 39 -5.70 10.87 -2.92
CA VAL A 39 -4.91 11.82 -3.74
C VAL A 39 -4.44 12.99 -2.88
N ALA A 40 -5.21 13.38 -1.87
CA ALA A 40 -4.91 14.52 -1.00
C ALA A 40 -4.14 14.13 0.29
N THR A 41 -4.17 12.87 0.70
CA THR A 41 -3.44 12.32 1.86
C THR A 41 -2.93 10.93 1.54
N THR A 42 -1.80 10.52 2.12
CA THR A 42 -1.37 9.12 2.01
C THR A 42 -2.23 8.20 2.88
N THR A 43 -2.26 6.91 2.53
CA THR A 43 -2.91 5.87 3.33
C THR A 43 -2.27 5.75 4.72
N TYR A 44 -0.95 5.88 4.80
CA TYR A 44 -0.18 5.80 6.03
C TYR A 44 -0.52 6.95 6.97
N ASP A 45 -0.54 8.20 6.47
CA ASP A 45 -0.86 9.36 7.31
C ASP A 45 -2.29 9.30 7.84
N TYR A 46 -3.24 8.83 7.02
CA TYR A 46 -4.60 8.59 7.49
C TYR A 46 -4.62 7.54 8.61
N LEU A 47 -3.96 6.40 8.41
CA LEU A 47 -3.95 5.32 9.40
C LEU A 47 -3.27 5.72 10.70
N GLN A 48 -2.17 6.46 10.63
CA GLN A 48 -1.45 6.97 11.80
C GLN A 48 -2.32 7.94 12.63
N ARG A 49 -3.21 8.70 11.97
CA ARG A 49 -4.20 9.56 12.65
C ARG A 49 -5.39 8.77 13.20
N ALA A 50 -5.86 7.75 12.47
CA ALA A 50 -7.01 6.96 12.85
C ALA A 50 -6.72 6.02 14.03
N THR A 51 -5.52 5.44 14.09
CA THR A 51 -5.09 4.55 15.17
C THR A 51 -3.58 4.65 15.38
N PRO A 52 -3.08 4.64 16.63
CA PRO A 52 -1.65 4.59 16.89
C PRO A 52 -1.04 3.30 16.33
N LEU A 53 -0.12 3.43 15.38
CA LEU A 53 0.70 2.31 14.90
C LEU A 53 1.87 2.12 15.88
N THR A 54 1.96 0.95 16.48
CA THR A 54 2.87 0.65 17.60
C THR A 54 4.06 -0.21 17.18
N GLU A 55 3.88 -1.07 16.17
CA GLU A 55 4.92 -1.93 15.65
C GLU A 55 4.90 -1.94 14.12
N VAL A 56 6.08 -2.05 13.53
CA VAL A 56 6.25 -2.19 12.08
C VAL A 56 7.27 -3.27 11.75
N GLU A 57 6.91 -4.13 10.81
CA GLU A 57 7.80 -5.10 10.20
C GLU A 57 7.97 -4.76 8.72
N HIS A 58 9.20 -4.86 8.24
CA HIS A 58 9.56 -4.70 6.85
C HIS A 58 10.29 -5.94 6.35
N VAL A 59 9.79 -6.50 5.25
CA VAL A 59 10.48 -7.54 4.48
C VAL A 59 10.79 -6.95 3.12
N ILE A 60 12.07 -6.93 2.75
CA ILE A 60 12.55 -6.40 1.47
C ILE A 60 13.01 -7.56 0.60
N SER A 61 12.52 -7.63 -0.63
CA SER A 61 12.90 -8.67 -1.59
C SER A 61 13.00 -8.13 -3.00
N ALA A 62 13.75 -8.83 -3.85
CA ALA A 62 13.71 -8.63 -5.29
C ALA A 62 12.70 -9.62 -5.88
N ILE A 63 11.80 -9.12 -6.71
CA ILE A 63 10.80 -9.93 -7.42
C ILE A 63 10.85 -9.62 -8.92
N ALA A 64 10.35 -10.56 -9.73
CA ALA A 64 10.02 -10.27 -11.12
C ALA A 64 8.62 -9.65 -11.17
N ALA A 65 8.43 -8.55 -11.90
CA ALA A 65 7.14 -7.87 -11.99
C ALA A 65 6.06 -8.79 -12.59
N GLU A 66 4.99 -9.01 -11.84
CA GLU A 66 3.78 -9.70 -12.34
C GLU A 66 3.02 -8.81 -13.34
N GLU A 67 2.18 -9.40 -14.19
CA GLU A 67 1.49 -8.68 -15.28
C GLU A 67 0.72 -7.43 -14.80
N THR A 68 -0.02 -7.55 -13.71
CA THR A 68 -0.81 -6.44 -13.15
C THR A 68 0.10 -5.33 -12.63
N ALA A 69 1.15 -5.68 -11.88
CA ALA A 69 2.09 -4.71 -11.36
C ALA A 69 2.85 -4.00 -12.49
N ALA A 70 3.31 -4.77 -13.49
CA ALA A 70 4.02 -4.25 -14.65
C ALA A 70 3.17 -3.26 -15.45
N ARG A 71 1.89 -3.57 -15.67
CA ARG A 71 0.94 -2.66 -16.33
C ARG A 71 0.75 -1.35 -15.56
N HIS A 72 0.62 -1.41 -14.24
CA HIS A 72 0.45 -0.20 -13.42
C HIS A 72 1.72 0.65 -13.36
N LEU A 73 2.89 0.01 -13.34
CA LEU A 73 4.19 0.66 -13.30
C LEU A 73 4.74 1.01 -14.69
N MET A 74 4.01 0.69 -15.78
CA MET A 74 4.46 0.92 -17.15
C MET A 74 5.85 0.34 -17.46
N ILE A 75 6.15 -0.82 -16.87
CA ILE A 75 7.36 -1.62 -17.10
C ILE A 75 7.01 -2.94 -17.79
N ARG A 76 8.01 -3.76 -18.14
CA ARG A 76 7.75 -5.06 -18.78
C ARG A 76 7.44 -6.11 -17.72
N PRO A 77 6.52 -7.05 -17.99
CA PRO A 77 6.39 -8.26 -17.18
C PRO A 77 7.76 -8.96 -17.06
N GLY A 78 8.15 -9.31 -15.85
CA GLY A 78 9.45 -9.91 -15.56
C GLY A 78 10.58 -8.93 -15.21
N ASP A 79 10.40 -7.61 -15.40
CA ASP A 79 11.40 -6.64 -14.99
C ASP A 79 11.66 -6.73 -13.46
N PRO A 80 12.93 -6.63 -13.01
CA PRO A 80 13.27 -6.75 -11.60
C PRO A 80 12.71 -5.56 -10.81
N CYS A 81 11.94 -5.84 -9.77
CA CYS A 81 11.34 -4.85 -8.88
C CYS A 81 11.79 -5.08 -7.44
N LEU A 82 11.90 -3.98 -6.69
CA LEU A 82 12.04 -4.01 -5.24
C LEU A 82 10.65 -4.13 -4.61
N LEU A 83 10.39 -5.22 -3.90
CA LEU A 83 9.18 -5.40 -3.11
C LEU A 83 9.48 -5.04 -1.65
N LEU A 84 8.72 -4.09 -1.12
CA LEU A 84 8.65 -3.79 0.30
C LEU A 84 7.33 -4.30 0.87
N HIS A 85 7.35 -5.45 1.54
CA HIS A 85 6.19 -5.94 2.27
C HIS A 85 6.20 -5.37 3.69
N ARG A 86 5.19 -4.55 4.01
CA ARG A 86 5.07 -3.87 5.31
C ARG A 86 3.86 -4.38 6.07
N ARG A 87 4.08 -4.84 7.30
CA ARG A 87 3.01 -5.11 8.26
C ARG A 87 3.09 -4.13 9.41
N THR A 88 1.96 -3.56 9.78
CA THR A 88 1.86 -2.60 10.90
C THR A 88 0.81 -3.09 11.87
N TRP A 89 1.11 -3.00 13.15
CA TRP A 89 0.18 -3.34 14.22
C TRP A 89 -0.19 -2.08 14.99
N SER A 90 -1.40 -2.09 15.54
CA SER A 90 -1.91 -1.06 16.43
C SER A 90 -2.35 -1.70 17.74
N GLY A 91 -1.97 -1.11 18.85
CA GLY A 91 -2.22 -1.64 20.19
C GLY A 91 -0.95 -2.17 20.86
N ALA A 92 -1.05 -2.36 22.18
CA ALA A 92 -0.10 -3.13 22.98
C ALA A 92 -0.80 -4.41 23.44
#